data_AF-A0A7K2CDS9-F1
#
_entry.id   AF-A0A7K2CDS9-F1
#
_cell.length_a   1.000
_cell.length_b   1.000
_cell.length_c   1.000
_cell.angle_alpha   90.00
_cell.angle_beta   90.00
_cell.angle_gamma   90.00
#
_symmetry.space_group_name_H-M   'P 1'
#
loop_
_entity.id
_entity.type
_entity.pdbx_description
1 polymer ?
#
loop_
_entity_poly.entity_id
_entity_poly.type
_entity_poly.pdbx_seq_one_letter_code
_entity_poly.pdbx_strand_id
1 'polypeptide(L)'
;MIRCSQHLRKSIVRRGSYGFTMRWALLLINFLVVCSATAQGFDQEQLLANLRFRIPDLEGAVLTVGELESSLYSGFKQGSLTINGRQTLQFLLSEEHGHLILLTTNPIDVSLTEEEISEKLAEQAVQEKLAAAETYSALSRFAESKPSRGPSDAPITIYEFSDFQCPYCARASTVIEELLNKYPDEIRFVYLHYPLGMHDWANPAAVATDCAARQSETAFWVLHDNFFELQSDISSESMLHRARSWLQETDIDLDEWQICTSDESSAAHQDVLLQVDISSAMAERFGLTGTPAFFVNGYLLSGSQPIEAFDDLIVRIMADE
;
A
#
# COMPACT_ATOMS: atom_id res chain seq x y z
N MET A 1 39.91 6.38 -36.55
CA MET A 1 40.91 5.99 -35.53
C MET A 1 40.69 6.83 -34.29
N ILE A 2 40.01 6.28 -33.29
CA ILE A 2 39.74 6.94 -32.01
C ILE A 2 40.62 6.26 -30.97
N ARG A 3 41.52 7.02 -30.33
CA ARG A 3 42.31 6.58 -29.18
C ARG A 3 41.58 7.00 -27.90
N CYS A 4 41.36 6.07 -26.98
CA CYS A 4 41.05 6.37 -25.58
C CYS A 4 42.14 5.76 -24.68
N SER A 5 42.79 6.59 -23.87
CA SER A 5 43.80 6.17 -22.90
C SER A 5 43.15 5.77 -21.57
N GLN A 6 43.52 4.61 -21.04
CA GLN A 6 43.23 4.20 -19.67
C GLN A 6 44.17 4.91 -18.68
N HIS A 7 43.62 5.46 -17.60
CA HIS A 7 44.40 5.70 -16.38
C HIS A 7 43.76 4.98 -15.20
N LEU A 8 44.28 3.77 -14.97
CA LEU A 8 44.28 3.11 -13.67
C LEU A 8 45.29 3.83 -12.76
N ARG A 9 44.86 4.30 -11.58
CA ARG A 9 45.78 4.50 -10.46
C ARG A 9 45.26 3.80 -9.20
N LYS A 10 46.09 2.86 -8.74
CA LYS A 10 46.09 2.24 -7.42
C LYS A 10 46.46 3.28 -6.36
N SER A 11 45.78 3.26 -5.22
CA SER A 11 46.29 3.73 -3.92
C SER A 11 45.63 2.88 -2.84
N ILE A 12 46.26 1.77 -2.44
CA ILE A 12 47.17 1.66 -1.28
C ILE A 12 46.53 2.20 0.00
N VAL A 13 46.03 1.24 0.79
CA VAL A 13 45.66 1.35 2.20
C VAL A 13 46.89 1.78 3.02
N ARG A 14 46.78 2.86 3.78
CA ARG A 14 47.60 3.11 4.98
C ARG A 14 46.72 3.59 6.13
N ARG A 15 46.85 2.88 7.27
CA ARG A 15 46.26 3.17 8.59
C ARG A 15 46.72 4.52 9.13
N GLY A 16 45.85 5.17 9.91
CA GLY A 16 46.20 6.24 10.83
C GLY A 16 44.97 6.94 11.45
N SER A 17 44.50 6.42 12.58
CA SER A 17 43.84 7.09 13.73
C SER A 17 43.24 8.50 13.54
N TYR A 18 41.93 8.64 13.79
CA TYR A 18 41.32 9.43 14.89
C TYR A 18 39.79 9.56 14.70
N GLY A 19 39.02 9.29 15.76
CA GLY A 19 37.80 10.01 16.13
C GLY A 19 36.51 9.84 15.32
N PHE A 20 35.56 9.10 15.88
CA PHE A 20 34.12 9.07 15.55
C PHE A 20 33.48 10.48 15.47
N THR A 21 32.64 10.74 14.46
CA THR A 21 31.22 11.17 14.60
C THR A 21 30.54 11.42 13.23
N MET A 22 29.44 10.68 13.00
CA MET A 22 28.19 10.99 12.29
C MET A 22 28.11 11.45 10.80
N ARG A 23 27.10 10.83 10.15
CA ARG A 23 26.28 11.21 8.98
C ARG A 23 26.81 10.90 7.57
N TRP A 24 26.30 9.80 7.02
CA TRP A 24 26.22 9.54 5.59
C TRP A 24 25.17 10.45 4.95
N ALA A 25 25.63 11.41 4.15
CA ALA A 25 24.87 12.03 3.07
C ALA A 25 25.64 11.71 1.78
N LEU A 26 25.15 10.75 1.00
CA LEU A 26 25.68 10.43 -0.33
C LEU A 26 25.02 11.37 -1.34
N LEU A 27 25.72 12.48 -1.60
CA LEU A 27 25.50 13.38 -2.71
C LEU A 27 25.95 12.70 -4.02
N LEU A 28 25.03 12.67 -4.98
CA LEU A 28 25.27 12.51 -6.41
C LEU A 28 26.45 13.38 -6.87
N ILE A 29 27.50 12.75 -7.43
CA ILE A 29 28.51 13.46 -8.23
C ILE A 29 28.62 12.81 -9.59
N ASN A 30 28.22 13.60 -10.59
CA ASN A 30 28.28 13.38 -12.02
C ASN A 30 29.60 12.80 -12.51
N PHE A 31 29.53 11.79 -13.37
CA PHE A 31 30.53 11.57 -14.41
C PHE A 31 29.84 11.53 -15.77
N LEU A 32 29.79 12.68 -16.43
CA LEU A 32 29.51 12.80 -17.86
C LEU A 32 30.71 12.27 -18.64
N VAL A 33 30.52 11.15 -19.35
CA VAL A 33 31.32 10.82 -20.52
C VAL A 33 30.50 11.29 -21.72
N VAL A 34 30.82 12.47 -22.27
CA VAL A 34 30.24 12.94 -23.52
C VAL A 34 30.99 12.27 -24.67
N CYS A 35 30.34 11.30 -25.32
CA CYS A 35 30.67 10.90 -26.69
C CYS A 35 29.48 11.32 -27.56
N SER A 36 29.62 12.42 -28.29
CA SER A 36 28.66 12.76 -29.33
C SER A 36 28.97 11.96 -30.59
N ALA A 37 28.10 11.01 -30.90
CA ALA A 37 27.97 10.44 -32.22
C ALA A 37 26.50 10.59 -32.62
N THR A 38 26.24 11.41 -33.63
CA THR A 38 24.93 11.48 -34.29
C THR A 38 24.67 10.13 -34.96
N ALA A 39 23.88 9.28 -34.32
CA ALA A 39 23.37 8.05 -34.93
C ALA A 39 21.89 8.27 -35.28
N GLN A 40 21.62 8.21 -36.59
CA GLN A 40 20.29 8.13 -37.15
C GLN A 40 19.63 6.83 -36.68
N GLY A 41 18.44 6.94 -36.08
CA GLY A 41 17.57 5.80 -35.86
C GLY A 41 17.95 4.92 -34.68
N PHE A 42 16.93 4.29 -34.12
CA PHE A 42 17.08 3.25 -33.12
C PHE A 42 17.74 2.02 -33.78
N ASP A 43 18.96 1.70 -33.37
CA ASP A 43 19.65 0.48 -33.76
C ASP A 43 19.52 -0.56 -32.63
N GLN A 44 18.60 -1.50 -32.84
CA GLN A 44 18.32 -2.59 -31.91
C GLN A 44 19.56 -3.48 -31.68
N GLU A 45 20.40 -3.70 -32.70
CA GLU A 45 21.62 -4.49 -32.53
C GLU A 45 22.62 -3.77 -31.62
N GLN A 46 22.78 -2.46 -31.80
CA GLN A 46 23.66 -1.65 -30.96
C GLN A 46 23.15 -1.58 -29.51
N LEU A 47 21.83 -1.51 -29.31
CA LEU A 47 21.23 -1.58 -27.97
C LEU A 47 21.57 -2.90 -27.28
N LEU A 48 21.33 -4.02 -27.97
CA LEU A 48 21.58 -5.36 -27.42
C LEU A 48 23.07 -5.58 -27.13
N ALA A 49 23.96 -5.10 -27.99
CA ALA A 49 25.40 -5.14 -27.76
C ALA A 49 25.81 -4.33 -26.52
N ASN A 50 25.25 -3.13 -26.34
CA ASN A 50 25.51 -2.29 -25.18
C ASN A 50 24.97 -2.90 -23.88
N LEU A 51 23.79 -3.53 -23.91
CA LEU A 51 23.21 -4.21 -22.75
C LEU A 51 24.10 -5.36 -22.27
N ARG A 52 24.54 -6.23 -23.20
CA ARG A 52 25.46 -7.34 -22.88
C ARG A 52 26.81 -6.85 -22.35
N PHE A 53 27.33 -5.74 -22.89
CA PHE A 53 28.59 -5.17 -22.40
C PHE A 53 28.48 -4.59 -20.98
N ARG A 54 27.32 -4.04 -20.63
CA ARG A 54 27.10 -3.37 -19.33
C ARG A 54 26.59 -4.30 -18.23
N ILE A 55 25.93 -5.40 -18.59
CA ILE A 55 25.37 -6.38 -17.66
C ILE A 55 25.96 -7.75 -18.03
N PRO A 56 27.09 -8.15 -17.42
CA PRO A 56 27.76 -9.41 -17.73
C PRO A 56 26.85 -10.64 -17.57
N ASP A 57 25.86 -10.59 -16.67
CA ASP A 57 24.90 -11.69 -16.46
C ASP A 57 24.00 -11.93 -17.69
N LEU A 58 23.93 -11.00 -18.63
CA LEU A 58 23.22 -11.20 -19.91
C LEU A 58 24.09 -11.88 -20.98
N GLU A 59 25.34 -12.22 -20.67
CA GLU A 59 26.23 -12.94 -21.58
C GLU A 59 25.67 -14.34 -21.87
N GLY A 60 25.45 -14.65 -23.15
CA GLY A 60 24.81 -15.91 -23.58
C GLY A 60 23.28 -15.89 -23.55
N ALA A 61 22.63 -14.87 -23.00
CA ALA A 61 21.18 -14.73 -23.03
C ALA A 61 20.67 -14.30 -24.41
N VAL A 62 19.55 -14.87 -24.85
CA VAL A 62 18.78 -14.43 -26.02
C VAL A 62 17.99 -13.18 -25.63
N LEU A 63 18.29 -12.05 -26.25
CA LEU A 63 17.60 -10.80 -25.94
C LEU A 63 16.71 -10.41 -27.13
N THR A 64 15.44 -10.16 -26.84
CA THR A 64 14.45 -9.68 -27.82
C THR A 64 13.94 -8.33 -27.36
N VAL A 65 13.93 -7.34 -28.24
CA VAL A 65 13.38 -6.00 -27.94
C VAL A 65 12.04 -5.89 -28.65
N GLY A 66 11.00 -5.54 -27.89
CA GLY A 66 9.67 -5.25 -28.43
C GLY A 66 9.64 -3.91 -29.18
N GLU A 67 8.51 -3.60 -29.82
CA GLU A 67 8.34 -2.34 -30.51
C GLU A 67 8.44 -1.14 -29.56
N LEU A 68 9.00 -0.04 -30.07
CA LEU A 68 9.09 1.21 -29.33
C LEU A 68 7.82 2.03 -29.51
N GLU A 69 7.21 2.40 -28.39
CA GLU A 69 6.00 3.20 -28.34
C GLU A 69 6.26 4.59 -27.72
N SER A 70 5.31 5.49 -27.88
CA SER A 70 5.31 6.77 -27.16
C SER A 70 5.21 6.51 -25.65
N SER A 71 6.09 7.11 -24.85
CA SER A 71 5.97 7.04 -23.40
C SER A 71 5.15 8.20 -22.83
N LEU A 72 4.73 8.08 -21.57
CA LEU A 72 4.11 9.17 -20.81
C LEU A 72 5.09 10.29 -20.43
N TYR A 73 6.40 10.09 -20.63
CA TYR A 73 7.44 11.06 -20.29
C TYR A 73 7.94 11.75 -21.57
N SER A 74 7.79 13.08 -21.63
CA SER A 74 8.27 13.88 -22.76
C SER A 74 9.77 13.66 -23.00
N GLY A 75 10.15 13.39 -24.25
CA GLY A 75 11.53 13.10 -24.65
C GLY A 75 11.98 11.66 -24.42
N PHE A 76 11.05 10.75 -24.10
CA PHE A 76 11.31 9.32 -23.96
C PHE A 76 10.37 8.47 -24.82
N LYS A 77 10.92 7.39 -25.36
CA LYS A 77 10.15 6.24 -25.86
C LYS A 77 10.14 5.14 -24.82
N GLN A 78 9.08 4.33 -24.81
CA GLN A 78 9.01 3.13 -23.98
C GLN A 78 9.12 1.88 -24.86
N GLY A 79 9.66 0.81 -24.30
CA GLY A 79 9.75 -0.48 -24.96
C GLY A 79 9.94 -1.60 -23.96
N SER A 80 9.96 -2.82 -24.47
CA SER A 80 10.13 -4.01 -23.66
C SER A 80 11.37 -4.79 -24.07
N LEU A 81 12.11 -5.30 -23.10
CA LEU A 81 13.26 -6.18 -23.29
C LEU A 81 12.92 -7.55 -22.73
N THR A 82 12.74 -8.53 -23.61
CA THR A 82 12.51 -9.92 -23.24
C THR A 82 13.84 -10.67 -23.23
N ILE A 83 14.17 -11.25 -22.08
CA ILE A 83 15.39 -12.03 -21.84
C ILE A 83 15.03 -13.52 -21.89
N ASN A 84 15.71 -14.28 -22.73
CA ASN A 84 15.51 -15.70 -23.03
C ASN A 84 14.08 -16.07 -23.45
N GLY A 85 13.29 -15.12 -23.95
CA GLY A 85 11.86 -15.33 -24.20
C GLY A 85 11.00 -15.44 -22.94
N ARG A 86 11.56 -15.13 -21.76
CA ARG A 86 10.98 -15.44 -20.44
C ARG A 86 10.68 -14.22 -19.59
N GLN A 87 11.67 -13.36 -19.35
CA GLN A 87 11.50 -12.17 -18.50
C GLN A 87 11.40 -10.93 -19.38
N THR A 88 10.27 -10.23 -19.32
CA THR A 88 10.08 -8.97 -20.04
C THR A 88 10.23 -7.79 -19.08
N LEU A 89 11.28 -7.01 -19.28
CA LEU A 89 11.54 -5.77 -18.55
C LEU A 89 11.01 -4.60 -19.36
N GLN A 90 10.32 -3.67 -18.72
CA GLN A 90 9.99 -2.40 -19.35
C GLN A 90 11.22 -1.49 -19.30
N PHE A 91 11.41 -0.68 -20.34
CA PHE A 91 12.47 0.32 -20.35
C PHE A 91 12.02 1.63 -20.97
N LEU A 92 12.67 2.71 -20.55
CA LEU A 92 12.57 4.03 -21.18
C LEU A 92 13.86 4.34 -21.94
N LEU A 93 13.73 4.87 -23.15
CA LEU A 93 14.83 5.28 -24.02
C LEU A 93 14.75 6.79 -24.25
N SER A 94 15.79 7.52 -23.85
CA SER A 94 15.89 8.97 -24.09
C SER A 94 16.12 9.25 -25.58
N GLU A 95 15.26 10.07 -26.17
CA GLU A 95 15.34 10.43 -27.60
C GLU A 95 16.52 11.36 -27.90
N GLU A 96 16.91 12.21 -26.95
CA GLU A 96 17.99 13.19 -27.15
C GLU A 96 19.38 12.65 -26.77
N HIS A 97 19.45 11.78 -25.75
CA HIS A 97 20.73 11.42 -25.12
C HIS A 97 21.10 9.94 -25.29
N GLY A 98 20.21 9.10 -25.83
CA GLY A 98 20.48 7.69 -26.08
C GLY A 98 20.67 6.85 -24.80
N HIS A 99 20.17 7.33 -23.64
CA HIS A 99 20.19 6.58 -22.39
C HIS A 99 19.01 5.61 -22.32
N LEU A 100 19.28 4.35 -21.91
CA LEU A 100 18.28 3.34 -21.61
C LEU A 100 18.14 3.16 -20.10
N ILE A 101 16.91 3.19 -19.59
CA ILE A 101 16.54 3.02 -18.19
C ILE A 101 15.69 1.76 -18.08
N LEU A 102 16.21 0.70 -17.45
CA LEU A 102 15.44 -0.51 -17.14
C LEU A 102 14.55 -0.23 -15.92
N LEU A 103 13.26 -0.50 -16.04
CA LEU A 103 12.28 -0.40 -14.96
C LEU A 103 12.13 -1.79 -14.33
N THR A 104 12.92 -2.07 -13.30
CA THR A 104 12.80 -3.30 -12.51
C THR A 104 13.01 -3.01 -11.02
N THR A 105 12.23 -3.69 -10.18
CA THR A 105 12.37 -3.69 -8.72
C THR A 105 13.06 -4.94 -8.19
N ASN A 106 13.20 -5.99 -9.01
CA ASN A 106 13.79 -7.26 -8.64
C ASN A 106 15.12 -7.52 -9.40
N PRO A 107 16.06 -8.28 -8.81
CA PRO A 107 17.25 -8.75 -9.51
C PRO A 107 16.88 -9.52 -10.78
N ILE A 108 17.67 -9.35 -11.83
CA ILE A 108 17.54 -10.12 -13.08
C ILE A 108 18.15 -11.50 -12.80
N ASP A 109 17.31 -12.53 -12.64
CA ASP A 109 17.76 -13.92 -12.48
C ASP A 109 17.61 -14.67 -13.81
N VAL A 110 18.73 -14.86 -14.50
CA VAL A 110 18.79 -15.58 -15.79
C VAL A 110 19.08 -17.07 -15.63
N SER A 111 19.21 -17.58 -14.39
CA SER A 111 19.73 -18.92 -14.12
C SER A 111 18.63 -19.99 -14.02
N LEU A 112 17.37 -19.60 -13.82
CA LEU A 112 16.27 -20.52 -13.54
C LEU A 112 15.54 -20.99 -14.82
N THR A 113 15.16 -22.26 -14.82
CA THR A 113 14.26 -22.88 -15.80
C THR A 113 12.80 -22.52 -15.51
N GLU A 114 11.90 -22.72 -16.49
CA GLU A 114 10.45 -22.50 -16.30
C GLU A 114 9.87 -23.37 -15.18
N GLU A 115 10.37 -24.60 -15.04
CA GLU A 115 9.96 -25.53 -13.99
C GLU A 115 10.39 -25.01 -12.60
N GLU A 116 11.63 -24.55 -12.45
CA GLU A 116 12.12 -23.96 -11.19
C GLU A 116 11.42 -22.65 -10.83
N ILE A 117 11.04 -21.83 -11.82
CA ILE A 117 10.23 -20.62 -11.59
C ILE A 117 8.83 -21.02 -11.12
N SER A 118 8.19 -21.98 -11.79
CA SER A 118 6.87 -22.46 -11.40
C SER A 118 6.86 -23.05 -9.99
N GLU A 119 7.90 -23.81 -9.62
CA GLU A 119 8.07 -24.37 -8.28
C GLU A 119 8.23 -23.25 -7.24
N LYS A 120 9.12 -22.27 -7.49
CA LYS A 120 9.31 -21.13 -6.58
C LYS A 120 8.07 -20.26 -6.45
N LEU A 121 7.33 -20.04 -7.52
CA LEU A 121 6.07 -19.29 -7.47
C LEU A 121 5.01 -20.05 -6.68
N ALA A 122 4.94 -21.38 -6.83
CA ALA A 122 4.05 -22.21 -6.03
C ALA A 122 4.44 -22.18 -4.54
N GLU A 123 5.73 -22.28 -4.22
CA GLU A 123 6.24 -22.13 -2.85
C GLU A 123 5.88 -20.76 -2.26
N GLN A 124 6.09 -19.69 -3.02
CA GLN A 124 5.75 -18.33 -2.60
C GLN A 124 4.24 -18.17 -2.37
N ALA A 125 3.40 -18.70 -3.25
CA ALA A 125 1.95 -18.66 -3.09
C ALA A 125 1.50 -19.43 -1.83
N VAL A 126 2.13 -20.56 -1.52
CA VAL A 126 1.87 -21.30 -0.27
C VAL A 126 2.28 -20.48 0.95
N GLN A 127 3.45 -19.84 0.94
CA GLN A 127 3.90 -18.98 2.04
C GLN A 127 2.99 -17.76 2.23
N GLU A 128 2.56 -17.12 1.14
CA GLU A 128 1.62 -16.01 1.17
C GLU A 128 0.28 -16.43 1.79
N LYS A 129 -0.25 -17.60 1.39
CA LYS A 129 -1.50 -18.15 1.96
C LYS A 129 -1.38 -18.46 3.45
N LEU A 130 -0.25 -19.03 3.88
CA LEU A 130 0.00 -19.29 5.30
C LEU A 130 0.08 -17.97 6.10
N ALA A 131 0.79 -16.96 5.59
CA ALA A 131 0.89 -15.66 6.23
C ALA A 131 -0.48 -14.93 6.30
N ALA A 132 -1.30 -15.04 5.25
CA ALA A 132 -2.66 -14.52 5.24
C ALA A 132 -3.53 -15.23 6.29
N ALA A 133 -3.47 -16.57 6.37
CA ALA A 133 -4.22 -17.34 7.37
C ALA A 133 -3.82 -16.98 8.81
N GLU A 134 -2.52 -16.78 9.08
CA GLU A 134 -2.04 -16.31 10.39
C GLU A 134 -2.55 -14.89 10.71
N THR A 135 -2.49 -13.98 9.75
CA THR A 135 -3.03 -12.61 9.88
C THR A 135 -4.53 -12.63 10.15
N TYR A 136 -5.29 -13.42 9.39
CA TYR A 136 -6.72 -13.60 9.58
C TYR A 136 -7.05 -14.15 10.98
N SER A 137 -6.29 -15.14 11.44
CA SER A 137 -6.45 -15.69 12.79
C SER A 137 -6.15 -14.67 13.90
N ALA A 138 -5.21 -13.76 13.68
CA ALA A 138 -4.91 -12.68 14.62
C ALA A 138 -6.02 -11.61 14.63
N LEU A 139 -6.49 -11.19 13.44
CA LEU A 139 -7.53 -10.17 13.30
C LEU A 139 -8.90 -10.65 13.80
N SER A 140 -9.31 -11.89 13.48
CA SER A 140 -10.57 -12.46 13.95
C SER A 140 -10.69 -12.47 15.47
N ARG A 141 -9.62 -12.83 16.19
CA ARG A 141 -9.60 -12.77 17.66
C ARG A 141 -9.61 -11.34 18.20
N PHE A 142 -8.86 -10.45 17.54
CA PHE A 142 -8.77 -9.05 17.97
C PHE A 142 -10.10 -8.30 17.77
N ALA A 143 -10.80 -8.60 16.68
CA ALA A 143 -11.92 -7.82 16.21
C ALA A 143 -13.30 -8.44 16.51
N GLU A 144 -13.36 -9.47 17.36
CA GLU A 144 -14.61 -10.19 17.71
C GLU A 144 -15.72 -9.24 18.22
N SER A 145 -15.35 -8.21 18.98
CA SER A 145 -16.28 -7.22 19.53
C SER A 145 -16.28 -5.88 18.78
N LYS A 146 -15.68 -5.81 17.59
CA LYS A 146 -15.59 -4.57 16.82
C LYS A 146 -16.84 -4.41 15.95
N PRO A 147 -17.28 -3.16 15.67
CA PRO A 147 -18.46 -2.91 14.84
C PRO A 147 -18.35 -3.59 13.48
N SER A 148 -19.45 -4.23 13.05
CA SER A 148 -19.46 -5.00 11.80
C SER A 148 -20.75 -4.84 10.99
N ARG A 149 -20.66 -5.06 9.68
CA ARG A 149 -21.82 -5.20 8.77
C ARG A 149 -21.73 -6.53 8.04
N GLY A 150 -22.87 -7.08 7.65
CA GLY A 150 -22.98 -8.37 6.96
C GLY A 150 -23.01 -9.57 7.91
N PRO A 151 -23.22 -10.79 7.37
CA PRO A 151 -23.39 -12.00 8.16
C PRO A 151 -22.15 -12.33 9.01
N SER A 152 -22.34 -12.85 10.21
CA SER A 152 -21.21 -13.25 11.08
C SER A 152 -20.44 -14.47 10.57
N ASP A 153 -21.09 -15.29 9.74
CA ASP A 153 -20.59 -16.52 9.13
C ASP A 153 -20.24 -16.36 7.64
N ALA A 154 -20.13 -15.12 7.17
CA ALA A 154 -19.75 -14.83 5.80
C ALA A 154 -18.35 -15.43 5.47
N PRO A 155 -18.17 -16.06 4.31
CA PRO A 155 -16.89 -16.66 3.90
C PRO A 155 -15.77 -15.63 3.74
N ILE A 156 -16.11 -14.38 3.42
CA ILE A 156 -15.16 -13.28 3.29
C ILE A 156 -15.33 -12.30 4.44
N THR A 157 -14.24 -12.01 5.15
CA THR A 157 -14.18 -10.88 6.08
C THR A 157 -13.19 -9.83 5.59
N ILE A 158 -13.66 -8.58 5.50
CA ILE A 158 -12.86 -7.40 5.20
C ILE A 158 -12.68 -6.62 6.51
N TYR A 159 -11.44 -6.55 6.99
CA TYR A 159 -11.07 -5.65 8.11
C TYR A 159 -10.52 -4.36 7.52
N GLU A 160 -11.07 -3.22 7.90
CA GLU A 160 -10.56 -1.90 7.49
C GLU A 160 -9.98 -1.15 8.69
N PHE A 161 -8.70 -0.80 8.61
CA PHE A 161 -8.09 0.23 9.46
C PHE A 161 -8.31 1.60 8.80
N SER A 162 -9.11 2.43 9.46
CA SER A 162 -9.62 3.67 8.87
C SER A 162 -9.53 4.87 9.80
N ASP A 163 -9.70 6.05 9.20
CA ASP A 163 -9.62 7.35 9.85
C ASP A 163 -10.74 8.25 9.32
N PHE A 164 -11.62 8.72 10.20
CA PHE A 164 -12.80 9.49 9.82
C PHE A 164 -12.51 10.83 9.16
N GLN A 165 -11.33 11.41 9.32
CA GLN A 165 -10.92 12.66 8.67
C GLN A 165 -10.11 12.43 7.39
N CYS A 166 -9.72 11.19 7.11
CA CYS A 166 -8.94 10.86 5.92
C CYS A 166 -9.80 10.89 4.64
N PRO A 167 -9.46 11.70 3.62
CA PRO A 167 -10.22 11.77 2.36
C PRO A 167 -10.06 10.53 1.47
N TYR A 168 -9.07 9.68 1.74
CA TYR A 168 -8.96 8.38 1.09
C TYR A 168 -9.90 7.35 1.73
N CYS A 169 -10.14 7.44 3.05
CA CYS A 169 -11.09 6.60 3.76
C CYS A 169 -12.52 6.91 3.35
N ALA A 170 -12.88 8.20 3.21
CA ALA A 170 -14.19 8.61 2.71
C ALA A 170 -14.50 8.10 1.27
N ARG A 171 -13.47 7.93 0.42
CA ARG A 171 -13.65 7.29 -0.90
C ARG A 171 -13.77 5.77 -0.80
N ALA A 172 -13.02 5.18 0.11
CA ALA A 172 -13.07 3.76 0.38
C ALA A 172 -14.42 3.31 0.95
N SER A 173 -15.07 4.13 1.80
CA SER A 173 -16.38 3.80 2.35
C SER A 173 -17.44 3.57 1.28
N THR A 174 -17.41 4.34 0.18
CA THR A 174 -18.27 4.10 -1.00
C THR A 174 -17.97 2.77 -1.67
N VAL A 175 -16.68 2.41 -1.83
CA VAL A 175 -16.28 1.11 -2.41
C VAL A 175 -16.74 -0.05 -1.52
N ILE A 176 -16.61 0.07 -0.20
CA ILE A 176 -17.09 -0.93 0.75
C ILE A 176 -18.61 -1.07 0.70
N GLU A 177 -19.35 0.04 0.60
CA GLU A 177 -20.80 0.01 0.43
C GLU A 177 -21.20 -0.71 -0.88
N GLU A 178 -20.52 -0.44 -1.99
CA GLU A 178 -20.73 -1.15 -3.25
C GLU A 178 -20.44 -2.66 -3.12
N LEU A 179 -19.37 -3.04 -2.42
CA LEU A 179 -19.03 -4.44 -2.15
C LEU A 179 -20.08 -5.15 -1.30
N LEU A 180 -20.54 -4.52 -0.22
CA LEU A 180 -21.60 -5.07 0.65
C LEU A 180 -22.93 -5.23 -0.11
N ASN A 181 -23.22 -4.34 -1.06
CA ASN A 181 -24.40 -4.46 -1.92
C ASN A 181 -24.24 -5.56 -2.98
N LYS A 182 -23.01 -5.75 -3.49
CA LYS A 182 -22.69 -6.76 -4.51
C LYS A 182 -22.63 -8.18 -3.94
N TYR A 183 -22.19 -8.32 -2.69
CA TYR A 183 -21.97 -9.60 -1.99
C TYR A 183 -22.65 -9.60 -0.61
N PRO A 184 -23.99 -9.47 -0.57
CA PRO A 184 -24.73 -9.21 0.66
C PRO A 184 -24.66 -10.36 1.67
N ASP A 185 -24.48 -11.59 1.18
CA ASP A 185 -24.43 -12.80 2.02
C ASP A 185 -22.98 -13.32 2.18
N GLU A 186 -22.06 -12.85 1.33
CA GLU A 186 -20.70 -13.37 1.27
C GLU A 186 -19.66 -12.52 2.00
N ILE A 187 -19.96 -11.25 2.31
CA ILE A 187 -19.02 -10.33 2.97
C ILE A 187 -19.47 -9.95 4.38
N ARG A 188 -18.54 -10.10 5.33
CA ARG A 188 -18.52 -9.43 6.62
C ARG A 188 -17.53 -8.28 6.57
N PHE A 189 -18.00 -7.07 6.82
CA PHE A 189 -17.13 -5.89 6.96
C PHE A 189 -16.92 -5.57 8.44
N VAL A 190 -15.68 -5.31 8.85
CA VAL A 190 -15.31 -4.96 10.22
C VAL A 190 -14.49 -3.68 10.22
N TYR A 191 -14.95 -2.68 10.95
CA TYR A 191 -14.29 -1.38 11.03
C TYR A 191 -13.34 -1.32 12.24
N LEU A 192 -12.11 -0.86 12.00
CA LEU A 192 -11.04 -0.72 12.99
C LEU A 192 -10.50 0.71 12.96
N HIS A 193 -10.41 1.36 14.12
CA HIS A 193 -9.87 2.71 14.22
C HIS A 193 -8.36 2.73 13.97
N TYR A 194 -7.90 3.65 13.13
CA TYR A 194 -6.50 4.05 13.03
C TYR A 194 -6.37 5.57 12.76
N PRO A 195 -6.79 6.42 13.72
CA PRO A 195 -6.73 7.86 13.58
C PRO A 195 -5.27 8.35 13.49
N LEU A 196 -4.95 9.06 12.42
CA LEU A 196 -3.61 9.57 12.16
C LEU A 196 -3.39 10.91 12.89
N GLY A 197 -2.23 11.08 13.52
CA GLY A 197 -1.95 12.28 14.33
C GLY A 197 -1.91 13.61 13.57
N MET A 198 -1.93 13.59 12.23
CA MET A 198 -2.06 14.80 11.39
C MET A 198 -3.53 15.25 11.19
N HIS A 199 -4.48 14.45 11.67
CA HIS A 199 -5.90 14.68 11.54
C HIS A 199 -6.49 15.07 12.90
N ASP A 200 -6.64 16.38 13.10
CA ASP A 200 -7.01 17.00 14.38
C ASP A 200 -8.30 16.49 15.01
N TRP A 201 -9.25 15.98 14.23
CA TRP A 201 -10.55 15.49 14.73
C TRP A 201 -10.77 13.98 14.52
N ALA A 202 -9.83 13.26 13.91
CA ALA A 202 -9.94 11.81 13.71
C ALA A 202 -10.06 11.02 15.01
N ASN A 203 -9.17 11.29 15.98
CA ASN A 203 -9.21 10.59 17.27
C ASN A 203 -10.48 10.95 18.08
N PRO A 204 -10.87 12.23 18.22
CA PRO A 204 -12.16 12.58 18.81
C PRO A 204 -13.37 11.93 18.12
N ALA A 205 -13.35 11.77 16.79
CA ALA A 205 -14.42 11.08 16.06
C ALA A 205 -14.42 9.56 16.35
N ALA A 206 -13.24 8.93 16.41
CA ALA A 206 -13.12 7.53 16.82
C ALA A 206 -13.72 7.30 18.21
N VAL A 207 -13.35 8.13 19.18
CA VAL A 207 -13.94 8.10 20.54
C VAL A 207 -15.45 8.31 20.49
N ALA A 208 -15.94 9.28 19.71
CA ALA A 208 -17.37 9.55 19.56
C ALA A 208 -18.16 8.35 19.02
N THR A 209 -17.62 7.66 18.01
CA THR A 209 -18.24 6.46 17.45
C THR A 209 -18.24 5.29 18.43
N ASP A 210 -17.14 5.02 19.12
CA ASP A 210 -17.07 3.91 20.09
C ASP A 210 -17.92 4.20 21.34
N CYS A 211 -18.01 5.46 21.79
CA CYS A 211 -18.95 5.86 22.84
C CYS A 211 -20.41 5.57 22.44
N ALA A 212 -20.77 5.74 21.16
CA ALA A 212 -22.09 5.37 20.66
C ALA A 212 -22.26 3.84 20.57
N ALA A 213 -21.23 3.13 20.10
CA ALA A 213 -21.22 1.67 20.00
C ALA A 213 -21.44 0.94 21.33
N ARG A 214 -21.01 1.56 22.45
CA ARG A 214 -21.29 1.05 23.81
C ARG A 214 -22.78 0.90 24.11
N GLN A 215 -23.61 1.72 23.47
CA GLN A 215 -25.05 1.76 23.69
C GLN A 215 -25.81 1.08 22.54
N SER A 216 -25.39 1.31 21.28
CA SER A 216 -26.07 0.79 20.10
C SER A 216 -25.12 0.68 18.91
N GLU A 217 -25.06 -0.51 18.29
CA GLU A 217 -24.33 -0.71 17.03
C GLU A 217 -24.92 0.13 15.89
N THR A 218 -26.24 0.36 15.89
CA THR A 218 -26.88 1.26 14.92
C THR A 218 -26.38 2.69 15.08
N ALA A 219 -26.18 3.16 16.31
CA ALA A 219 -25.67 4.51 16.57
C ALA A 219 -24.20 4.68 16.13
N PHE A 220 -23.38 3.64 16.25
CA PHE A 220 -22.04 3.63 15.64
C PHE A 220 -22.12 3.87 14.14
N TRP A 221 -22.95 3.09 13.44
CA TRP A 221 -23.07 3.15 11.99
C TRP A 221 -23.67 4.48 11.48
N VAL A 222 -24.59 5.08 12.23
CA VAL A 222 -25.10 6.43 11.95
C VAL A 222 -23.97 7.45 11.97
N LEU A 223 -23.09 7.41 12.98
CA LEU A 223 -21.95 8.32 13.04
C LEU A 223 -20.92 8.01 11.95
N HIS A 224 -20.58 6.74 11.75
CA HIS A 224 -19.63 6.30 10.73
C HIS A 224 -20.01 6.83 9.34
N ASP A 225 -21.25 6.60 8.93
CA ASP A 225 -21.72 6.97 7.58
C ASP A 225 -21.73 8.50 7.42
N ASN A 226 -22.27 9.23 8.40
CA ASN A 226 -22.31 10.70 8.34
C ASN A 226 -20.92 11.34 8.41
N PHE A 227 -19.97 10.77 9.17
CA PHE A 227 -18.61 11.29 9.23
C PHE A 227 -17.91 11.22 7.88
N PHE A 228 -18.10 10.14 7.12
CA PHE A 228 -17.54 10.01 5.79
C PHE A 228 -18.32 10.79 4.73
N GLU A 229 -19.64 10.72 4.73
CA GLU A 229 -20.50 11.40 3.74
C GLU A 229 -20.33 12.93 3.80
N LEU A 230 -20.25 13.49 5.02
CA LEU A 230 -20.22 14.93 5.25
C LEU A 230 -18.82 15.44 5.66
N GLN A 231 -17.78 14.63 5.45
CA GLN A 231 -16.41 14.88 5.93
C GLN A 231 -15.90 16.30 5.61
N SER A 232 -16.20 16.82 4.40
CA SER A 232 -15.75 18.15 3.96
C SER A 232 -16.35 19.32 4.75
N ASP A 233 -17.47 19.10 5.43
CA ASP A 233 -18.22 20.12 6.16
C ASP A 233 -17.91 20.10 7.68
N ILE A 234 -17.01 19.22 8.10
CA ILE A 234 -16.66 18.97 9.50
C ILE A 234 -15.32 19.64 9.83
N SER A 235 -15.30 20.32 10.98
CA SER A 235 -14.11 20.85 11.63
C SER A 235 -13.99 20.31 13.04
N SER A 236 -12.82 20.44 13.66
CA SER A 236 -12.59 20.02 15.04
C SER A 236 -13.57 20.67 16.03
N GLU A 237 -14.00 21.91 15.77
CA GLU A 237 -14.96 22.63 16.61
C GLU A 237 -16.41 22.18 16.40
N SER A 238 -16.75 21.72 15.19
CA SER A 238 -18.13 21.35 14.84
C SER A 238 -18.41 19.85 14.96
N MET A 239 -17.38 19.01 14.98
CA MET A 239 -17.48 17.55 14.90
C MET A 239 -18.44 16.98 15.96
N LEU A 240 -18.21 17.24 17.26
CA LEU A 240 -19.05 16.69 18.32
C LEU A 240 -20.49 17.23 18.28
N HIS A 241 -20.68 18.50 17.89
CA HIS A 241 -22.01 19.09 17.76
C HIS A 241 -22.82 18.42 16.64
N ARG A 242 -22.18 18.17 15.49
CA ARG A 242 -22.78 17.45 14.36
C ARG A 242 -23.08 16.01 14.73
N ALA A 243 -22.13 15.31 15.34
CA ALA A 243 -22.29 13.94 15.82
C ALA A 243 -23.51 13.81 16.75
N ARG A 244 -23.63 14.71 17.75
CA ARG A 244 -24.79 14.74 18.64
C ARG A 244 -26.11 14.94 17.88
N SER A 245 -26.12 15.75 16.82
CA SER A 245 -27.33 16.01 16.03
C SER A 245 -27.79 14.78 15.25
N TRP A 246 -26.87 14.01 14.67
CA TRP A 246 -27.21 12.79 13.94
C TRP A 246 -27.71 11.67 14.84
N LEU A 247 -27.26 11.66 16.10
CA LEU A 247 -27.70 10.69 17.11
C LEU A 247 -29.09 10.98 17.69
N GLN A 248 -29.74 12.11 17.37
CA GLN A 248 -31.05 12.44 17.94
C GLN A 248 -32.16 11.46 17.56
N GLU A 249 -32.01 10.78 16.43
CA GLU A 249 -32.97 9.82 15.90
C GLU A 249 -32.64 8.36 16.28
N THR A 250 -31.61 8.14 17.11
CA THR A 250 -31.23 6.81 17.61
C THR A 250 -31.80 6.56 19.01
N ASP A 251 -31.57 5.37 19.54
CA ASP A 251 -32.10 4.90 20.83
C ASP A 251 -31.15 5.13 22.02
N ILE A 252 -30.06 5.90 21.83
CA ILE A 252 -29.03 6.08 22.86
C ILE A 252 -29.37 7.21 23.85
N ASP A 253 -28.80 7.14 25.04
CA ASP A 253 -28.76 8.27 25.98
C ASP A 253 -27.66 9.26 25.55
N LEU A 254 -28.11 10.42 25.04
CA LEU A 254 -27.23 11.49 24.55
C LEU A 254 -26.45 12.19 25.66
N ASP A 255 -26.90 12.13 26.92
CA ASP A 255 -26.18 12.72 28.03
C ASP A 255 -25.09 11.76 28.53
N GLU A 256 -25.36 10.45 28.58
CA GLU A 256 -24.32 9.44 28.80
C GLU A 256 -23.26 9.47 27.69
N TRP A 257 -23.69 9.57 26.43
CA TRP A 257 -22.78 9.70 25.29
C TRP A 257 -21.93 10.97 25.39
N GLN A 258 -22.50 12.10 25.81
CA GLN A 258 -21.76 13.35 26.00
C GLN A 258 -20.71 13.24 27.10
N ILE A 259 -21.03 12.57 28.21
CA ILE A 259 -20.06 12.30 29.28
C ILE A 259 -18.92 11.44 28.74
N CYS A 260 -19.22 10.34 28.04
CA CYS A 260 -18.21 9.47 27.44
C CYS A 260 -17.30 10.22 26.46
N THR A 261 -17.85 11.14 25.64
CA THR A 261 -17.04 11.85 24.64
C THR A 261 -16.26 13.04 25.17
N SER A 262 -16.74 13.72 26.21
CA SER A 262 -16.19 15.02 26.64
C SER A 262 -15.59 15.04 28.05
N ASP A 263 -15.96 14.12 28.93
CA ASP A 263 -15.30 13.98 30.23
C ASP A 263 -14.16 12.98 30.11
N GLU A 264 -12.97 13.50 29.81
CA GLU A 264 -11.74 12.72 29.70
C GLU A 264 -11.42 11.94 30.98
N SER A 265 -11.93 12.38 32.15
CA SER A 265 -11.71 11.68 33.42
C SER A 265 -12.70 10.54 33.67
N SER A 266 -13.76 10.45 32.88
CA SER A 266 -14.77 9.41 33.03
C SER A 266 -14.19 8.04 32.67
N ALA A 267 -14.63 7.01 33.40
CA ALA A 267 -14.21 5.63 33.13
C ALA A 267 -14.62 5.16 31.72
N ALA A 268 -15.76 5.65 31.22
CA ALA A 268 -16.23 5.34 29.87
C ALA A 268 -15.31 5.92 28.79
N HIS A 269 -14.87 7.18 28.94
CA HIS A 269 -13.93 7.80 28.02
C HIS A 269 -12.60 7.06 27.99
N GLN A 270 -12.03 6.77 29.17
CA GLN A 270 -10.73 6.10 29.28
C GLN A 270 -10.75 4.69 28.68
N ASP A 271 -11.84 3.95 28.87
CA ASP A 271 -12.03 2.62 28.28
C ASP A 271 -12.10 2.70 26.75
N VAL A 272 -12.88 3.63 26.20
CA VAL A 272 -12.97 3.84 24.74
C VAL A 272 -11.64 4.29 24.15
N LEU A 273 -10.98 5.26 24.75
CA LEU A 273 -9.69 5.75 24.28
C LEU A 273 -8.65 4.61 24.24
N LEU A 274 -8.64 3.74 25.27
CA LEU A 274 -7.80 2.55 25.28
C LEU A 274 -8.13 1.61 24.11
N GLN A 275 -9.40 1.41 23.76
CA GLN A 275 -9.78 0.57 22.61
C GLN A 275 -9.31 1.16 21.26
N VAL A 276 -9.37 2.48 21.11
CA VAL A 276 -8.84 3.21 19.94
C VAL A 276 -7.31 3.07 19.86
N ASP A 277 -6.63 3.23 20.98
CA ASP A 277 -5.16 3.08 21.07
C ASP A 277 -4.71 1.65 20.78
N ILE A 278 -5.42 0.63 21.29
CA ILE A 278 -5.14 -0.78 20.99
C ILE A 278 -5.33 -1.04 19.48
N SER A 279 -6.37 -0.47 18.87
CA SER A 279 -6.59 -0.60 17.41
C SER A 279 -5.45 0.03 16.61
N SER A 280 -4.98 1.21 17.02
CA SER A 280 -3.83 1.88 16.40
C SER A 280 -2.53 1.07 16.58
N ALA A 281 -2.30 0.52 17.77
CA ALA A 281 -1.15 -0.36 18.03
C ALA A 281 -1.22 -1.65 17.20
N MET A 282 -2.41 -2.17 16.93
CA MET A 282 -2.60 -3.32 16.04
C MET A 282 -2.24 -2.97 14.58
N ALA A 283 -2.63 -1.78 14.10
CA ALA A 283 -2.24 -1.29 12.79
C ALA A 283 -0.71 -1.19 12.65
N GLU A 284 -0.05 -0.59 13.66
CA GLU A 284 1.41 -0.48 13.71
C GLU A 284 2.10 -1.85 13.77
N ARG A 285 1.53 -2.82 14.51
CA ARG A 285 2.04 -4.19 14.57
C ARG A 285 2.05 -4.87 13.20
N PHE A 286 1.06 -4.59 12.36
CA PHE A 286 1.03 -5.08 10.99
C PHE A 286 1.86 -4.23 10.01
N GLY A 287 2.57 -3.22 10.51
CA GLY A 287 3.43 -2.36 9.70
C GLY A 287 2.65 -1.40 8.80
N LEU A 288 1.39 -1.11 9.13
CA LEU A 288 0.59 -0.13 8.39
C LEU A 288 1.18 1.27 8.57
N THR A 289 1.25 2.03 7.47
CA THR A 289 1.85 3.37 7.44
C THR A 289 0.85 4.48 7.13
N GLY A 290 -0.42 4.13 6.94
CA GLY A 290 -1.50 5.07 6.64
C GLY A 290 -2.84 4.37 6.47
N THR A 291 -3.85 5.17 6.12
CA THR A 291 -5.24 4.75 5.96
C THR A 291 -5.80 5.17 4.59
N PRO A 292 -6.79 4.44 4.05
CA PRO A 292 -7.33 3.20 4.57
C PRO A 292 -6.36 2.04 4.31
N ALA A 293 -6.45 0.98 5.11
CA ALA A 293 -5.76 -0.28 4.86
C ALA A 293 -6.69 -1.44 5.16
N PHE A 294 -6.72 -2.42 4.27
CA PHE A 294 -7.67 -3.51 4.31
C PHE A 294 -6.98 -4.86 4.46
N PHE A 295 -7.59 -5.77 5.21
CA PHE A 295 -7.26 -7.19 5.16
C PHE A 295 -8.49 -7.97 4.73
N VAL A 296 -8.41 -8.63 3.57
CA VAL A 296 -9.45 -9.54 3.06
C VAL A 296 -9.02 -10.97 3.34
N ASN A 297 -9.67 -11.64 4.29
CA ASN A 297 -9.23 -12.93 4.86
C ASN A 297 -7.70 -12.97 5.15
N GLY A 298 -7.16 -11.85 5.63
CA GLY A 298 -5.74 -11.70 6.00
C GLY A 298 -4.79 -11.28 4.87
N TYR A 299 -5.25 -11.18 3.62
CA TYR A 299 -4.48 -10.58 2.53
C TYR A 299 -4.57 -9.05 2.58
N LEU A 300 -3.43 -8.37 2.56
CA LEU A 300 -3.34 -6.90 2.67
C LEU A 300 -3.66 -6.22 1.33
N LEU A 301 -4.61 -5.28 1.34
CA LEU A 301 -4.81 -4.26 0.31
C LEU A 301 -4.60 -2.89 0.95
N SER A 302 -3.51 -2.20 0.57
CA SER A 302 -3.13 -0.93 1.19
C SER A 302 -3.61 0.29 0.39
N GLY A 303 -4.17 1.28 1.07
CA GLY A 303 -4.67 2.52 0.47
C GLY A 303 -6.08 2.41 -0.09
N SER A 304 -6.57 3.52 -0.64
CA SER A 304 -7.87 3.58 -1.34
C SER A 304 -7.74 2.82 -2.67
N GLN A 305 -8.14 1.55 -2.65
CA GLN A 305 -8.13 0.66 -3.79
C GLN A 305 -9.46 0.73 -4.57
N PRO A 306 -9.44 0.52 -5.89
CA PRO A 306 -10.67 0.42 -6.67
C PRO A 306 -11.38 -0.91 -6.39
N ILE A 307 -12.69 -0.98 -6.69
CA ILE A 307 -13.51 -2.17 -6.40
C ILE A 307 -12.97 -3.44 -7.07
N GLU A 308 -12.39 -3.31 -8.27
CA GLU A 308 -11.83 -4.43 -9.02
C GLU A 308 -10.71 -5.16 -8.27
N ALA A 309 -9.90 -4.43 -7.48
CA ALA A 309 -8.85 -5.04 -6.67
C ALA A 309 -9.41 -5.93 -5.55
N PHE A 310 -10.56 -5.54 -4.99
CA PHE A 310 -11.27 -6.36 -4.01
C PHE A 310 -11.93 -7.56 -4.69
N ASP A 311 -12.60 -7.36 -5.83
CA ASP A 311 -13.22 -8.42 -6.60
C ASP A 311 -12.22 -9.53 -6.97
N ASP A 312 -11.08 -9.15 -7.55
CA ASP A 312 -10.03 -10.09 -7.95
C ASP A 312 -9.54 -10.91 -6.76
N LEU A 313 -9.37 -10.27 -5.59
CA LEU A 313 -8.94 -10.93 -4.37
C LEU A 313 -10.02 -11.85 -3.77
N ILE A 314 -11.28 -11.40 -3.76
CA ILE A 314 -12.42 -12.18 -3.29
C ILE A 314 -12.57 -13.44 -4.14
N VAL A 315 -12.57 -13.30 -5.46
CA VAL A 315 -12.65 -14.44 -6.40
C VAL A 315 -11.50 -15.41 -6.18
N ARG A 316 -10.28 -14.90 -5.99
CA ARG A 316 -9.11 -15.72 -5.67
C ARG A 316 -9.29 -16.50 -4.37
N ILE A 317 -9.78 -15.87 -3.31
CA ILE A 317 -9.99 -16.51 -2.00
C ILE A 317 -11.08 -17.59 -2.10
N MET A 318 -12.21 -17.28 -2.74
CA MET A 318 -13.32 -18.22 -2.88
C MET A 318 -13.00 -19.42 -3.78
N ALA A 319 -12.06 -19.29 -4.72
CA ALA A 319 -11.61 -20.41 -5.56
C ALA A 319 -10.70 -21.41 -4.81
N ASP A 320 -10.20 -21.01 -3.64
CA ASP A 320 -9.15 -21.68 -2.88
C ASP A 320 -9.69 -22.49 -1.68
N GLU A 321 -11.01 -22.44 -1.45
CA GLU A 321 -11.79 -23.18 -0.43
C GLU A 321 -12.45 -24.45 -1.00
#